data_AF-L2GMX8-F1
#
_entry.id   AF-L2GMX8-F1
#
_cell.length_a   1.000
_cell.length_b   1.000
_cell.length_c   1.000
_cell.angle_alpha   90.00
_cell.angle_beta   90.00
_cell.angle_gamma   90.00
#
_symmetry.space_group_name_H-M   'P 1'
#
loop_
_entity.id
_entity.type
_entity.pdbx_description
1 polymer ?
#
loop_
_entity_poly.entity_id
_entity_poly.type
_entity_poly.pdbx_seq_one_letter_code
_entity_poly.pdbx_strand_id
1 'polypeptide(L)'
;MLQVVNRDTYAIKRFLFQNKGIVVPFSKLGVHPVLKIEMAKLNKCLKTLVSKKYVEKIGNWQHAWYFVTEDGQKKLKEEVEKPIEGEKKNFTILSIKQTETYQLRTILTFVLYIVFVACCLKI
;
A
#
# COMPACT_ATOMS: atom_id res chain seq x y z
N MET A 1 4.24 -27.10 6.75
CA MET A 1 4.59 -26.34 5.52
C MET A 1 5.06 -24.95 5.92
N LEU A 2 6.35 -24.64 5.76
CA LEU A 2 6.86 -23.28 5.87
C LEU A 2 6.29 -22.45 4.71
N GLN A 3 5.34 -21.55 4.99
CA GLN A 3 4.93 -20.56 4.00
C GLN A 3 6.08 -19.56 3.84
N VAL A 4 6.85 -19.68 2.76
CA VAL A 4 7.76 -18.60 2.35
C VAL A 4 6.89 -17.40 1.99
N VAL A 5 6.76 -16.46 2.92
CA VAL A 5 5.97 -15.26 2.69
C VAL A 5 6.76 -14.34 1.77
N ASN A 6 6.39 -14.36 0.48
CA ASN A 6 6.83 -13.33 -0.45
C ASN A 6 6.30 -11.98 0.03
N ARG A 7 7.21 -11.05 0.35
CA ARG A 7 6.91 -9.69 0.81
C ARG A 7 5.90 -8.98 -0.09
N ASP A 8 6.10 -9.09 -1.40
CA ASP A 8 5.22 -8.50 -2.43
C ASP A 8 3.79 -9.04 -2.32
N THR A 9 3.64 -10.36 -2.11
CA THR A 9 2.34 -11.02 -1.97
C THR A 9 1.61 -10.55 -0.71
N TYR A 10 2.33 -10.39 0.40
CA TYR A 10 1.76 -9.86 1.64
C TYR A 10 1.29 -8.41 1.46
N ALA A 11 2.11 -7.56 0.83
CA ALA A 11 1.75 -6.18 0.53
C ALA A 11 0.48 -6.08 -0.33
N ILE A 12 0.34 -6.93 -1.35
CA ILE A 12 -0.86 -7.00 -2.20
C ILE A 12 -2.10 -7.40 -1.38
N LYS A 13 -1.99 -8.45 -0.55
CA LYS A 13 -3.10 -8.90 0.31
C LYS A 13 -3.53 -7.82 1.31
N ARG A 14 -2.56 -7.15 1.94
CA ARG A 14 -2.83 -6.03 2.85
C ARG A 14 -3.53 -4.88 2.13
N PHE A 15 -3.10 -4.54 0.93
CA PHE A 15 -3.73 -3.49 0.12
C PHE A 15 -5.17 -3.85 -0.26
N LEU A 16 -5.42 -5.09 -0.68
CA LEU A 16 -6.77 -5.58 -0.98
C LEU A 16 -7.68 -5.57 0.25
N PHE A 17 -7.15 -5.93 1.41
CA PHE A 17 -7.90 -5.87 2.66
C PHE A 17 -8.34 -4.44 3.04
N GLN A 18 -7.44 -3.46 2.86
CA GLN A 18 -7.71 -2.05 3.18
C GLN A 18 -8.67 -1.40 2.18
N ASN A 19 -8.46 -1.60 0.88
CA ASN A 19 -9.19 -0.88 -0.18
C ASN A 19 -10.40 -1.65 -0.72
N LYS A 20 -10.57 -2.93 -0.33
CA LYS A 20 -11.63 -3.85 -0.78
C LYS A 20 -11.67 -4.12 -2.30
N GLY A 21 -10.68 -3.63 -3.04
CA GLY A 21 -10.55 -3.88 -4.47
C GLY A 21 -9.29 -3.24 -5.06
N ILE A 22 -9.03 -3.56 -6.33
CA ILE A 22 -7.94 -2.96 -7.12
C ILE A 22 -8.30 -2.96 -8.60
N VAL A 23 -7.86 -1.92 -9.31
CA VAL A 23 -8.01 -1.81 -10.77
C VAL A 23 -6.64 -1.96 -11.40
N VAL A 24 -6.53 -2.85 -12.37
CA VAL A 24 -5.26 -3.16 -13.04
C VAL A 24 -5.44 -3.09 -14.56
N PRO A 25 -4.60 -2.36 -15.30
CA PRO A 25 -4.64 -2.39 -16.75
C PRO A 25 -4.28 -3.78 -17.28
N PHE A 26 -4.75 -4.16 -18.47
CA PHE A 26 -4.40 -5.45 -19.07
C PHE A 26 -2.92 -5.54 -19.49
N SER A 27 -2.21 -4.41 -19.54
CA SER A 27 -0.77 -4.39 -19.78
C SER A 27 -0.04 -5.17 -18.70
N LYS A 28 0.83 -6.08 -19.13
CA LYS A 28 1.67 -6.90 -18.24
C LYS A 28 3.02 -6.25 -17.93
N LEU A 29 3.33 -5.14 -18.61
CA LEU A 29 4.61 -4.45 -18.50
C LEU A 29 4.49 -3.25 -17.56
N GLY A 30 5.59 -2.98 -16.85
CA GLY A 30 5.69 -1.84 -15.94
C GLY A 30 5.41 -2.19 -14.48
N VAL A 31 5.29 -1.13 -13.69
CA VAL A 31 5.19 -1.17 -12.23
C VAL A 31 3.87 -0.54 -11.79
N HIS A 32 3.21 -1.12 -10.80
CA HIS A 32 1.98 -0.53 -10.25
C HIS A 32 2.29 0.82 -9.59
N PRO A 33 1.58 1.92 -9.91
CA PRO A 33 1.90 3.25 -9.40
C PRO A 33 1.83 3.32 -7.88
N VAL A 34 0.83 2.68 -7.26
CA VAL A 34 0.63 2.67 -5.81
C VAL A 34 1.54 1.66 -5.09
N LEU A 35 1.46 0.38 -5.47
CA LEU A 35 2.17 -0.70 -4.78
C LEU A 35 3.67 -0.77 -5.10
N LYS A 36 4.13 -0.12 -6.18
CA LYS A 36 5.52 -0.21 -6.69
C LYS A 36 5.99 -1.65 -6.95
N ILE A 37 5.07 -2.54 -7.28
CA ILE A 37 5.32 -3.96 -7.63
C ILE A 37 5.19 -4.13 -9.14
N GLU A 38 6.01 -5.00 -9.73
CA GLU A 38 5.90 -5.39 -11.14
C GLU A 38 4.50 -5.92 -11.49
N MET A 39 3.93 -5.43 -12.59
CA MET A 39 2.61 -5.86 -13.08
C MET A 39 2.52 -7.38 -13.27
N ALA A 40 3.59 -8.03 -13.72
CA ALA A 40 3.63 -9.48 -13.91
C ALA A 40 3.41 -10.25 -12.58
N LYS A 41 4.08 -9.82 -11.51
CA LYS A 41 3.95 -10.42 -10.17
C LYS A 41 2.56 -10.16 -9.59
N LEU A 42 2.05 -8.94 -9.73
CA LEU A 42 0.71 -8.56 -9.30
C LEU A 42 -0.36 -9.42 -9.99
N ASN A 43 -0.30 -9.52 -11.32
CA ASN A 43 -1.24 -10.32 -12.10
C ASN A 43 -1.19 -11.81 -11.75
N LYS A 44 0.01 -12.35 -11.49
CA LYS A 44 0.17 -13.74 -11.02
C LYS A 44 -0.51 -13.95 -9.67
N CYS A 45 -0.31 -13.02 -8.72
CA CYS A 45 -0.93 -13.08 -7.40
C CYS A 45 -2.46 -12.97 -7.47
N LEU A 46 -2.98 -11.99 -8.23
CA LEU A 46 -4.41 -11.80 -8.42
C LEU A 46 -5.06 -13.02 -9.07
N LYS A 47 -4.41 -13.66 -10.04
CA LYS A 47 -4.91 -14.91 -10.64
C LYS A 47 -5.07 -16.03 -9.59
N THR A 48 -4.12 -16.16 -8.66
CA THR A 48 -4.21 -17.13 -7.55
C THR A 48 -5.32 -16.77 -6.55
N LEU A 49 -5.54 -15.49 -6.29
CA LEU A 49 -6.61 -15.05 -5.38
C LEU A 49 -8.00 -15.26 -6.01
N VAL A 50 -8.13 -15.05 -7.33
CA VAL A 50 -9.35 -15.38 -8.09
C VAL A 50 -9.63 -16.88 -8.07
N SER A 51 -8.61 -17.73 -8.29
CA SER A 51 -8.82 -19.19 -8.25
C SER A 51 -9.26 -19.69 -6.87
N LYS A 52 -8.91 -18.97 -5.81
CA LYS A 52 -9.33 -19.27 -4.43
C LYS A 52 -10.68 -18.64 -4.04
N LYS A 53 -11.33 -17.93 -4.97
CA LYS A 53 -12.60 -17.19 -4.77
C LYS A 53 -12.51 -16.07 -3.71
N TYR A 54 -11.32 -15.49 -3.51
CA TYR A 54 -11.15 -14.37 -2.57
C TYR A 54 -11.50 -13.02 -3.22
N VAL A 55 -11.38 -12.96 -4.54
CA VAL A 55 -11.67 -11.79 -5.36
C VAL A 55 -12.42 -12.21 -6.61
N GLU A 56 -13.36 -11.39 -7.02
CA GLU A 56 -14.06 -11.48 -8.28
C GLU A 56 -13.41 -10.54 -9.29
N LYS A 57 -13.28 -11.01 -10.53
CA LYS A 57 -12.67 -10.25 -11.62
C LYS A 57 -13.72 -9.84 -12.63
N ILE A 58 -13.80 -8.55 -12.92
CA ILE A 58 -14.62 -7.98 -13.99
C ILE A 58 -13.69 -7.27 -14.98
N GLY A 59 -13.72 -7.67 -16.25
CA GLY A 59 -12.91 -7.03 -17.29
C GLY A 59 -13.76 -6.03 -18.08
N ASN A 60 -13.40 -4.75 -18.06
CA ASN A 60 -14.03 -3.74 -18.92
C ASN A 60 -13.05 -2.63 -19.32
N TRP A 61 -13.19 -2.08 -20.53
CA TRP A 61 -12.38 -0.97 -21.06
C TRP A 61 -10.85 -1.14 -20.91
N GLN A 62 -10.31 -2.29 -21.29
CA GLN A 62 -8.87 -2.64 -21.14
C GLN A 62 -8.35 -2.66 -19.70
N HIS A 63 -9.24 -2.64 -18.71
CA HIS A 63 -8.93 -2.72 -17.29
C HIS A 63 -9.60 -3.95 -16.66
N ALA A 64 -8.89 -4.56 -15.72
CA ALA A 64 -9.40 -5.61 -14.86
C ALA A 64 -9.73 -4.99 -13.49
N TRP A 65 -11.00 -5.04 -13.13
CA TRP A 65 -11.51 -4.67 -11.83
C TRP A 65 -11.56 -5.91 -10.95
N TYR A 66 -10.92 -5.84 -9.80
CA TYR A 66 -10.91 -6.92 -8.82
C TYR A 66 -11.64 -6.44 -7.57
N PHE A 67 -12.71 -7.14 -7.21
CA PHE A 67 -13.52 -6.85 -6.03
C PHE A 67 -13.34 -7.97 -4.99
N VAL A 68 -13.12 -7.61 -3.73
CA VAL A 68 -12.97 -8.60 -2.65
C VAL A 68 -14.34 -9.12 -2.23
N THR A 69 -14.50 -10.43 -2.18
CA THR A 69 -15.74 -11.08 -1.69
C THR A 69 -15.78 -11.09 -0.16
N GLU A 70 -16.96 -11.25 0.43
CA GLU A 70 -17.11 -11.30 1.89
C GLU A 70 -16.29 -12.46 2.51
N ASP A 71 -16.31 -13.62 1.86
CA ASP A 71 -15.51 -14.78 2.25
C ASP A 71 -14.01 -14.53 2.08
N GLY A 72 -13.64 -13.83 1.01
CA GLY A 72 -12.27 -13.38 0.77
C GLY A 72 -11.79 -12.43 1.87
N GLN A 73 -12.66 -11.53 2.33
CA GLN A 73 -12.32 -10.56 3.37
C GLN A 73 -12.07 -11.23 4.73
N LYS A 74 -12.86 -12.23 5.12
CA LYS A 74 -12.64 -13.00 6.35
C LYS A 74 -11.28 -13.71 6.32
N LYS A 75 -10.95 -14.36 5.21
CA LYS A 75 -9.66 -15.08 5.04
C LYS A 75 -8.47 -14.13 4.97
N LEU A 76 -8.61 -13.01 4.25
CA LEU A 76 -7.57 -11.98 4.21
C LEU A 76 -7.31 -11.39 5.60
N LYS A 77 -8.35 -11.21 6.41
CA LYS A 77 -8.22 -10.76 7.80
C LYS A 77 -7.34 -11.72 8.62
N GLU A 78 -7.64 -13.02 8.57
CA GLU A 78 -6.87 -14.05 9.27
C GLU A 78 -5.39 -14.13 8.84
N GLU A 79 -5.11 -13.87 7.56
CA GLU A 79 -3.75 -13.90 7.01
C GLU A 79 -2.97 -12.60 7.29
N VAL A 80 -3.64 -11.45 7.34
CA VAL A 80 -3.00 -10.14 7.54
C VAL A 80 -2.83 -9.80 9.02
N GLU A 81 -3.78 -10.18 9.88
CA GLU A 81 -3.74 -9.89 11.33
C GLU A 81 -2.74 -10.75 12.10
N LYS A 82 -2.29 -11.89 11.55
CA LYS A 82 -1.19 -12.64 12.16
C LYS A 82 0.11 -11.87 11.91
N PRO A 83 0.70 -11.19 12.92
CA PRO A 83 1.97 -10.53 12.73
C PRO A 83 3.02 -11.59 12.46
N ILE A 84 3.56 -11.61 11.25
CA ILE A 84 4.68 -12.48 10.93
C ILE A 84 5.87 -11.89 11.69
N GLU A 85 6.34 -12.62 12.69
CA GLU A 85 7.32 -12.21 13.69
C GLU A 85 8.71 -11.81 13.12
N GLY A 86 8.89 -11.90 11.79
CA GLY A 86 10.12 -11.56 11.07
C GLY A 86 10.26 -10.12 10.55
N GLU A 87 9.23 -9.26 10.60
CA GLU A 87 9.28 -7.90 10.02
C GLU A 87 9.40 -6.74 11.02
N LYS A 88 9.64 -7.01 12.31
CA LYS A 88 9.83 -5.93 13.31
C LYS A 88 11.06 -5.02 13.09
N LYS A 89 11.97 -5.35 12.17
CA LYS A 89 13.22 -4.60 11.98
C LYS A 89 13.18 -3.53 10.88
N ASN A 90 12.31 -3.65 9.88
CA ASN A 90 12.31 -2.73 8.73
C ASN A 90 11.20 -1.66 8.79
N PHE A 91 10.09 -1.92 9.48
CA PHE A 91 9.01 -0.95 9.60
C PHE A 91 9.34 0.21 10.54
N THR A 92 10.10 -0.06 11.62
CA THR A 92 10.52 0.99 12.56
C THR A 92 11.41 2.03 11.88
N ILE A 93 12.30 1.62 10.98
CA ILE A 93 13.22 2.55 10.30
C ILE A 93 12.47 3.46 9.32
N LEU A 94 11.45 2.94 8.63
CA LEU A 94 10.67 3.73 7.67
C LEU A 94 9.69 4.69 8.35
N SER A 95 9.06 4.29 9.46
CA SER A 95 8.24 5.22 10.24
C SER A 95 9.06 6.32 10.91
N ILE A 96 10.23 6.01 11.47
CA ILE A 96 11.15 7.00 12.09
C ILE A 96 11.57 8.06 11.06
N LYS A 97 12.01 7.65 9.87
CA LYS A 97 12.39 8.60 8.80
C LYS A 97 11.23 9.46 8.33
N GLN A 98 10.02 8.91 8.29
CA GLN A 98 8.84 9.62 7.83
C GLN A 98 8.39 10.65 8.89
N THR A 99 8.45 10.34 10.19
CA THR A 99 8.16 11.30 11.26
C THR A 99 9.16 12.47 11.34
N GLU A 100 10.45 12.25 11.06
CA GLU A 100 11.45 13.33 11.06
C GLU A 100 11.20 14.39 9.97
N THR A 101 10.69 13.98 8.81
CA THR A 101 10.42 14.91 7.70
C THR A 101 9.24 15.86 7.93
N TYR A 102 8.23 15.46 8.71
CA TYR A 102 7.08 16.33 9.01
C TYR A 102 7.39 17.37 10.11
N GLN A 103 8.24 17.02 11.08
CA GLN A 103 8.63 17.94 12.16
C GLN A 103 9.49 19.10 11.62
N LEU A 104 10.48 18.81 10.78
CA LEU A 104 11.36 19.84 10.18
C LEU A 104 10.59 20.83 9.29
N ARG A 105 9.61 20.36 8.51
CA ARG A 105 8.79 21.26 7.67
C ARG A 105 7.91 22.19 8.49
N THR A 106 7.37 21.72 9.60
CA THR A 106 6.50 22.53 10.47
C THR A 106 7.29 23.64 11.16
N ILE A 107 8.49 23.32 11.66
CA ILE A 107 9.38 24.32 12.29
C ILE A 107 9.85 25.36 11.28
N LEU A 108 10.23 24.96 10.06
CA LEU A 108 10.69 25.90 9.04
C LEU A 108 9.60 26.92 8.65
N THR A 109 8.34 26.48 8.60
CA THR A 109 7.20 27.33 8.24
C THR A 109 6.89 28.33 9.37
N PHE A 110 7.00 27.89 10.63
CA PHE A 110 6.83 28.77 11.80
C PHE A 110 7.91 29.86 11.89
N VAL A 111 9.17 29.52 11.62
CA VAL A 111 10.27 30.51 11.64
C VAL A 111 10.10 31.53 10.52
N LEU A 112 9.74 31.10 9.31
CA LEU A 112 9.43 32.01 8.19
C LEU A 112 8.27 32.95 8.51
N TYR A 113 7.22 32.47 9.17
CA TYR A 113 6.07 33.30 9.56
C TYR A 113 6.45 34.36 10.61
N ILE A 114 7.25 34.01 11.62
CA ILE A 114 7.72 34.95 12.65
C ILE A 114 8.62 36.04 12.03
N VAL A 115 9.53 35.67 11.13
CA VAL A 115 10.37 36.64 10.40
C VAL A 115 9.52 37.57 9.53
N PHE A 116 8.48 37.03 8.88
CA PHE A 116 7.56 37.83 8.06
C PHE A 116 6.76 38.83 8.89
N VAL A 117 6.21 38.40 10.04
CA VAL A 117 5.47 39.28 10.96
C VAL A 117 6.38 40.34 11.59
N ALA A 118 7.61 40.00 11.96
CA ALA A 118 8.58 40.96 12.49
C ALA A 118 9.02 42.01 11.46
N CYS A 119 9.04 41.66 10.16
CA CYS A 119 9.38 42.59 9.09
C CYS A 119 8.21 43.54 8.76
N CYS A 120 6.96 43.09 8.88
CA CYS A 120 5.77 43.91 8.64
C CYS A 120 5.42 44.88 9.78
N LEU A 121 5.95 44.71 11.00
CA LEU A 121 5.64 45.56 12.16
C LEU A 121 6.61 46.75 12.33
N LYS A 122 7.43 47.04 11.33
CA LYS A 122 8.39 48.15 11.34
C LYS A 122 8.12 49.10 10.17
N ILE A 123 6.89 49.62 10.13
CA ILE A 123 6.45 50.79 9.36
C ILE A 123 5.75 51.73 10.34
#